data_AF-A0AAU8J7Z0-F1
#
_entry.id   AF-A0AAU8J7Z0-F1
#
_cell.length_a   1.000
_cell.length_b   1.000
_cell.length_c   1.000
_cell.angle_alpha   90.00
_cell.angle_beta   90.00
_cell.angle_gamma   90.00
#
_symmetry.space_group_name_H-M   'P 1'
#
loop_
_entity.id
_entity.type
_entity.pdbx_description
1 polymer ?
#
loop_
_entity_poly.entity_id
_entity_poly.type
_entity_poly.pdbx_seq_one_letter_code
_entity_poly.pdbx_strand_id
1 'polypeptide(L)'
;MVLLVLPQEVRHEIARIAQNGQIDVPSLEQFAYLVLRSAYQEETPENSLSIDELKSAIYRRFKVKNTKELKQSGAFKMATEGIKIPDFRLKSTWEMLYRRFIDILPHERYQQGYGCINGVNVFNYFKPWQVFDLDPKTATKQDIKNAYYRLSKIYHPDNPETGDRMIFERIDLMYKSLSFEI
;
A
#
# COMPACT_ATOMS: atom_id res chain seq x y z
N MET A 1 26.96 16.67 -1.33
CA MET A 1 26.00 17.38 -0.46
C MET A 1 24.72 17.54 -1.27
N VAL A 2 23.68 16.77 -0.98
CA VAL A 2 22.39 16.89 -1.69
C VAL A 2 21.67 18.10 -1.10
N LEU A 3 21.37 19.11 -1.92
CA LEU A 3 20.50 20.21 -1.51
C LEU A 3 19.07 19.67 -1.39
N LEU A 4 18.60 19.49 -0.16
CA LEU A 4 17.22 19.10 0.10
C LEU A 4 16.34 20.34 -0.08
N VAL A 5 15.41 20.30 -1.02
CA VAL A 5 14.44 21.37 -1.27
C VAL A 5 13.05 20.76 -1.14
N LEU A 6 12.22 21.36 -0.28
CA LEU A 6 10.83 20.94 -0.16
C LEU A 6 10.08 21.19 -1.48
N PRO A 7 9.23 20.28 -1.96
CA PRO A 7 8.32 20.58 -3.06
C PRO A 7 7.35 21.72 -2.72
N GLN A 8 6.82 22.40 -3.74
CA GLN A 8 5.93 23.55 -3.52
C GLN A 8 4.62 23.13 -2.86
N GLU A 9 4.12 21.95 -3.21
CA GLU A 9 2.91 21.35 -2.64
C GLU A 9 3.06 21.14 -1.12
N VAL A 10 4.23 20.67 -0.68
CA VAL A 10 4.54 20.45 0.73
C VAL A 10 4.60 21.79 1.48
N ARG A 11 5.21 22.82 0.90
CA ARG A 11 5.24 24.16 1.51
C ARG A 11 3.85 24.78 1.64
N HIS A 12 2.99 24.63 0.63
CA HIS A 12 1.61 25.11 0.70
C HIS A 12 0.81 24.40 1.80
N GLU A 13 1.00 23.09 1.95
CA GLU A 13 0.34 22.31 2.98
C GLU A 13 0.83 22.68 4.38
N ILE A 14 2.14 22.91 4.55
CA ILE A 14 2.70 23.44 5.81
C ILE A 14 2.06 24.79 6.17
N ALA A 15 1.96 25.71 5.21
CA ALA A 15 1.33 27.01 5.43
C ALA A 15 -0.16 26.87 5.82
N ARG A 16 -0.89 25.95 5.18
CA ARG A 16 -2.29 25.64 5.49
C ARG A 16 -2.45 25.10 6.91
N ILE A 17 -1.58 24.18 7.34
CA ILE A 17 -1.64 23.58 8.68
C ILE A 17 -1.30 24.62 9.76
N ALA A 18 -0.29 25.46 9.51
CA ALA A 18 0.14 26.49 10.45
C ALA A 18 -0.91 27.60 10.69
N GLN A 19 -1.83 27.82 9.75
CA GLN A 19 -2.93 28.79 9.90
C GLN A 19 -3.87 28.47 11.08
N ASN A 20 -3.92 27.22 11.56
CA ASN A 20 -4.72 26.83 12.73
C ASN A 20 -4.05 27.18 14.07
N GLY A 21 -2.90 27.85 14.06
CA GLY A 21 -2.33 28.57 15.21
C GLY A 21 -1.66 27.73 16.30
N GLN A 22 -1.69 26.40 16.20
CA GLN A 22 -1.10 25.51 17.21
C GLN A 22 0.37 25.13 16.92
N ILE A 23 0.84 25.29 15.68
CA ILE A 23 2.19 24.88 15.25
C ILE A 23 2.72 25.91 14.24
N ASP A 24 3.96 26.38 14.43
CA ASP A 24 4.59 27.35 13.54
C ASP A 24 5.18 26.68 12.28
N VAL A 25 5.24 27.46 11.19
CA VAL A 25 5.77 27.02 9.88
C VAL A 25 7.20 26.45 9.99
N PRO A 26 8.16 27.10 10.68
CA PRO A 26 9.51 26.55 10.84
C PRO A 26 9.55 25.15 11.47
N SER A 27 8.75 24.89 12.51
CA SER A 27 8.67 23.57 13.14
C SER A 27 8.19 22.48 12.15
N LEU A 28 7.20 22.79 11.31
CA LEU A 28 6.70 21.88 10.28
C LEU A 28 7.68 21.69 9.12
N GLU A 29 8.37 22.75 8.70
CA GLU A 29 9.45 22.64 7.71
C GLU A 29 10.60 21.79 8.22
N GLN A 30 11.02 21.98 9.48
CA GLN A 30 12.05 21.16 10.11
C GLN A 30 11.65 19.68 10.17
N PHE A 31 10.40 19.39 10.49
CA PHE A 31 9.86 18.03 10.43
C PHE A 31 9.87 17.48 9.00
N ALA A 32 9.44 18.26 8.01
CA ALA A 32 9.45 17.83 6.62
C ALA A 32 10.88 17.57 6.09
N TYR A 33 11.86 18.40 6.48
CA TYR A 33 13.27 18.16 6.18
C TYR A 33 13.83 16.94 6.90
N LEU A 34 13.41 16.68 8.15
CA LEU A 34 13.78 15.47 8.88
C LEU A 34 13.28 14.22 8.13
N VAL A 35 12.01 14.21 7.71
CA VAL A 35 11.39 13.13 6.93
C VAL A 35 12.11 12.92 5.59
N LEU A 36 12.42 14.01 4.87
CA LEU A 36 13.20 13.91 3.63
C LEU A 36 14.59 13.31 3.90
N ARG A 37 15.29 13.83 4.90
CA ARG A 37 16.63 13.34 5.25
C ARG A 37 16.63 11.88 5.64
N SER A 38 15.64 11.42 6.43
CA SER A 38 15.49 10.00 6.75
C SER A 38 15.20 9.16 5.52
N ALA A 39 14.36 9.64 4.60
CA ALA A 39 14.07 8.94 3.35
C ALA A 39 15.31 8.82 2.43
N TYR A 40 16.22 9.80 2.44
CA TYR A 40 17.49 9.74 1.70
C TYR A 40 18.59 8.96 2.42
N GLN A 41 18.44 8.68 3.72
CA GLN A 41 19.35 7.85 4.50
C GLN A 41 18.93 6.38 4.56
N GLU A 42 17.88 5.98 3.84
CA GLU A 42 17.48 4.58 3.75
C GLU A 42 18.62 3.73 3.15
N GLU A 43 19.40 3.14 4.04
CA GLU A 43 19.97 1.82 3.81
C GLU A 43 18.84 0.91 3.33
N THR A 44 19.10 0.10 2.31
CA THR A 44 18.11 -0.84 1.76
C THR A 44 17.36 -1.51 2.90
N PRO A 45 16.01 -1.41 2.96
CA PRO A 45 15.26 -1.89 4.11
C PRO A 45 15.67 -3.32 4.44
N GLU A 46 15.94 -3.57 5.71
CA GLU A 46 16.30 -4.90 6.19
C GLU A 46 15.23 -5.90 5.69
N ASN A 47 15.67 -6.98 5.02
CA ASN A 47 14.82 -7.96 4.31
C ASN A 47 14.16 -7.49 3.00
N SER A 48 14.69 -6.48 2.30
CA SER A 48 14.23 -6.17 0.93
C SER A 48 14.64 -7.26 -0.06
N LEU A 49 13.69 -7.72 -0.88
CA LEU A 49 13.98 -8.69 -1.94
C LEU A 49 14.84 -8.06 -3.04
N SER A 50 15.76 -8.84 -3.59
CA SER A 50 16.51 -8.49 -4.78
C SER A 50 15.61 -8.48 -6.02
N ILE A 51 16.06 -7.81 -7.09
CA ILE A 51 15.32 -7.78 -8.36
C ILE A 51 15.12 -9.18 -8.95
N ASP A 52 16.07 -10.09 -8.72
CA ASP A 52 16.02 -11.45 -9.26
C ASP A 52 15.05 -12.35 -8.49
N GLU A 53 14.94 -12.18 -7.17
CA GLU A 53 13.91 -12.84 -6.36
C GLU A 53 12.50 -12.37 -6.75
N LEU A 54 12.32 -11.06 -6.91
CA LEU A 54 11.05 -10.47 -7.36
C LEU A 54 10.63 -11.04 -8.73
N LYS A 55 11.56 -11.02 -9.71
CA LYS A 55 11.35 -11.59 -11.04
C LYS A 55 10.99 -13.08 -10.96
N SER A 56 11.77 -13.86 -10.21
CA SER A 56 11.57 -15.30 -10.08
C SER A 56 10.20 -15.65 -9.52
N ALA A 57 9.71 -14.90 -8.54
CA ALA A 57 8.36 -15.09 -7.99
C ALA A 57 7.27 -14.81 -9.04
N ILE A 58 7.41 -13.70 -9.79
CA ILE A 58 6.47 -13.32 -10.85
C ILE A 58 6.49 -14.33 -12.00
N TYR A 59 7.67 -14.76 -12.44
CA TYR A 59 7.82 -15.78 -13.47
C TYR A 59 7.13 -17.08 -13.08
N ARG A 60 7.33 -17.53 -11.84
CA ARG A 60 6.65 -18.71 -11.29
C ARG A 60 5.13 -18.56 -11.31
N ARG A 61 4.61 -17.41 -10.88
CA ARG A 61 3.16 -17.11 -10.85
C ARG A 61 2.50 -17.14 -12.22
N PHE A 62 3.23 -16.72 -13.26
CA PHE A 62 2.75 -16.70 -14.65
C PHE A 62 3.25 -17.87 -15.50
N LYS A 63 3.98 -18.82 -14.90
CA LYS A 63 4.53 -20.03 -15.55
C LYS A 63 5.40 -19.72 -16.77
N VAL A 64 6.23 -18.68 -16.66
CA VAL A 64 7.19 -18.25 -17.70
C VAL A 64 8.61 -18.31 -17.15
N LYS A 65 9.64 -18.21 -18.01
CA LYS A 65 11.05 -18.33 -17.59
C LYS A 65 11.79 -17.00 -17.49
N ASN A 66 11.32 -15.97 -18.19
CA ASN A 66 12.04 -14.70 -18.32
C ASN A 66 11.08 -13.55 -18.68
N THR A 67 11.59 -12.32 -18.65
CA THR A 67 10.80 -11.12 -18.97
C THR A 67 10.23 -11.13 -20.40
N LYS A 68 10.93 -11.73 -21.37
CA LYS A 68 10.46 -11.79 -22.76
C LYS A 68 9.18 -12.63 -22.84
N GLU A 69 9.20 -13.82 -22.26
CA GLU A 69 8.03 -14.69 -22.18
C GLU A 69 6.91 -14.08 -21.33
N LEU A 70 7.24 -13.41 -20.22
CA LEU A 70 6.24 -12.72 -19.39
C LEU A 70 5.45 -11.69 -20.19
N LYS A 71 6.14 -10.84 -20.96
CA LYS A 71 5.50 -9.83 -21.82
C LYS A 71 4.64 -10.44 -22.93
N GLN A 72 4.94 -11.66 -23.35
CA GLN A 72 4.21 -12.38 -24.39
C GLN A 72 3.05 -13.21 -23.83
N SER A 73 3.09 -13.55 -22.53
CA SER A 73 2.07 -14.34 -21.84
C SER A 73 0.69 -13.69 -21.91
N GLY A 74 -0.29 -14.42 -22.46
CA GLY A 74 -1.69 -13.98 -22.47
C GLY A 74 -2.24 -13.79 -21.06
N ALA A 75 -1.90 -14.69 -20.13
CA ALA A 75 -2.33 -14.58 -18.73
C ALA A 75 -1.79 -13.31 -18.06
N PHE A 76 -0.53 -12.94 -18.34
CA PHE A 76 0.03 -11.69 -17.83
C PHE A 76 -0.67 -10.48 -18.45
N LYS A 77 -0.83 -10.45 -19.78
CA LYS A 77 -1.51 -9.36 -20.48
C LYS A 77 -2.93 -9.11 -19.94
N MET A 78 -3.71 -10.18 -19.78
CA MET A 78 -5.06 -10.11 -19.20
C MET A 78 -5.01 -9.60 -17.75
N ALA A 79 -4.10 -10.12 -16.91
CA ALA A 79 -3.98 -9.68 -15.52
C ALA A 79 -3.51 -8.22 -15.38
N THR A 80 -2.85 -7.68 -16.40
CA THR A 80 -2.35 -6.30 -16.45
C THR A 80 -3.17 -5.39 -17.36
N GLU A 81 -4.32 -5.85 -17.84
CA GLU A 81 -5.19 -5.05 -18.70
C GLU A 81 -5.63 -3.78 -17.96
N GLY A 82 -5.54 -2.63 -18.62
CA GLY A 82 -5.81 -1.32 -18.02
C GLY A 82 -4.76 -0.80 -17.03
N ILE A 83 -3.66 -1.53 -16.79
CA ILE A 83 -2.58 -1.12 -15.89
C ILE A 83 -1.40 -0.56 -16.70
N LYS A 84 -1.01 0.68 -16.40
CA LYS A 84 0.22 1.29 -16.96
C LYS A 84 1.43 0.74 -16.22
N ILE A 85 2.13 -0.21 -16.84
CA ILE A 85 3.41 -0.72 -16.31
C ILE A 85 4.53 0.26 -16.69
N PRO A 86 5.28 0.83 -15.73
CA PRO A 86 6.25 1.89 -16.02
C PRO A 86 7.45 1.43 -16.87
N ASP A 87 8.36 0.63 -16.29
CA ASP A 87 9.57 0.15 -16.97
C ASP A 87 10.17 -1.08 -16.26
N PHE A 88 10.29 -2.20 -16.97
CA PHE A 88 10.84 -3.47 -16.45
C PHE A 88 12.34 -3.42 -16.09
N ARG A 89 13.05 -2.33 -16.38
CA ARG A 89 14.44 -2.11 -15.91
C ARG A 89 14.47 -1.66 -14.44
N LEU A 90 13.38 -1.08 -13.93
CA LEU A 90 13.30 -0.51 -12.60
C LEU A 90 12.87 -1.57 -11.57
N LYS A 91 13.56 -1.63 -10.42
CA LYS A 91 13.17 -2.49 -9.29
C LYS A 91 11.74 -2.20 -8.82
N SER A 92 11.36 -0.92 -8.77
CA SER A 92 10.02 -0.47 -8.37
C SER A 92 8.90 -1.07 -9.23
N THR A 93 9.12 -1.30 -10.52
CA THR A 93 8.16 -1.99 -11.39
C THR A 93 7.96 -3.44 -10.95
N TRP A 94 9.03 -4.14 -10.58
CA TRP A 94 8.93 -5.53 -10.10
C TRP A 94 8.28 -5.62 -8.73
N GLU A 95 8.57 -4.67 -7.84
CA GLU A 95 7.89 -4.56 -6.55
C GLU A 95 6.39 -4.29 -6.74
N MET A 96 5.99 -3.36 -7.61
CA MET A 96 4.58 -3.12 -7.94
C MET A 96 3.87 -4.41 -8.41
N LEU A 97 4.49 -5.16 -9.31
CA LEU A 97 3.94 -6.43 -9.80
C LEU A 97 3.90 -7.50 -8.70
N TYR A 98 4.91 -7.54 -7.83
CA TYR A 98 4.94 -8.45 -6.68
C TYR A 98 3.79 -8.16 -5.71
N ARG A 99 3.59 -6.89 -5.32
CA ARG A 99 2.49 -6.45 -4.47
C ARG A 99 1.12 -6.86 -5.03
N ARG A 100 0.98 -6.76 -6.35
CA ARG A 100 -0.27 -7.05 -7.06
C ARG A 100 -0.57 -8.54 -7.19
N PHE A 101 0.44 -9.37 -7.49
CA PHE A 101 0.21 -10.75 -7.95
C PHE A 101 0.79 -11.84 -7.06
N ILE A 102 1.71 -11.49 -6.17
CA ILE A 102 2.43 -12.44 -5.33
C ILE A 102 1.99 -12.26 -3.89
N ASP A 103 2.56 -11.30 -3.17
CA ASP A 103 2.32 -11.12 -1.75
C ASP A 103 2.79 -9.76 -1.23
N ILE A 104 2.67 -9.56 0.08
CA ILE A 104 3.27 -8.45 0.81
C ILE A 104 4.79 -8.60 0.82
N LEU A 105 5.50 -7.55 0.39
CA LEU A 105 6.95 -7.47 0.45
C LEU A 105 7.41 -7.64 1.91
N PRO A 106 8.50 -8.38 2.20
CA PRO A 106 8.87 -8.69 3.58
C PRO A 106 9.06 -7.47 4.48
N HIS A 107 9.70 -6.42 3.97
CA HIS A 107 9.90 -5.15 4.68
C HIS A 107 8.65 -4.28 4.77
N GLU A 108 7.56 -4.66 4.09
CA GLU A 108 6.25 -3.99 4.17
C GLU A 108 5.25 -4.79 5.02
N ARG A 109 5.69 -5.89 5.64
CA ARG A 109 4.86 -6.63 6.60
C ARG A 109 4.78 -5.85 7.90
N TYR A 110 3.60 -5.84 8.51
CA TYR A 110 3.37 -5.18 9.80
C TYR A 110 3.55 -3.66 9.75
N GLN A 111 3.34 -3.04 8.58
CA GLN A 111 3.35 -1.59 8.44
C GLN A 111 2.33 -0.93 9.37
N GLN A 112 2.71 0.25 9.89
CA GLN A 112 1.87 1.09 10.73
C GLN A 112 1.70 2.46 10.07
N GLY A 113 0.69 3.20 10.52
CA GLY A 113 0.39 4.55 10.03
C GLY A 113 -0.79 4.59 9.07
N TYR A 114 -0.85 5.67 8.28
CA TYR A 114 -2.00 5.96 7.43
C TYR A 114 -2.28 4.84 6.41
N GLY A 115 -3.54 4.42 6.34
CA GLY A 115 -3.98 3.33 5.46
C GLY A 115 -3.53 1.93 5.89
N CYS A 116 -2.78 1.78 6.99
CA CYS A 116 -2.36 0.47 7.47
C CYS A 116 -3.37 -0.10 8.46
N ILE A 117 -3.93 -1.26 8.13
CA ILE A 117 -4.88 -2.00 8.98
C ILE A 117 -4.33 -3.42 9.14
N ASN A 118 -4.16 -3.87 10.38
CA ASN A 118 -3.63 -5.19 10.71
C ASN A 118 -2.31 -5.53 9.97
N GLY A 119 -1.43 -4.52 9.90
CA GLY A 119 -0.12 -4.65 9.27
C GLY A 119 -0.11 -4.62 7.74
N VAL A 120 -1.24 -4.27 7.11
CA VAL A 120 -1.39 -4.19 5.66
C VAL A 120 -1.82 -2.79 5.25
N ASN A 121 -1.05 -2.16 4.37
CA ASN A 121 -1.48 -0.93 3.73
C ASN A 121 -2.56 -1.20 2.66
N VAL A 122 -3.81 -0.80 2.93
CA VAL A 122 -4.98 -1.09 2.08
C VAL A 122 -4.96 -0.39 0.72
N PHE A 123 -4.09 0.60 0.54
CA PHE A 123 -3.90 1.27 -0.76
C PHE A 123 -2.93 0.51 -1.67
N ASN A 124 -1.96 -0.18 -1.07
CA ASN A 124 -0.93 -0.93 -1.78
C ASN A 124 -1.35 -2.38 -2.03
N TYR A 125 -2.17 -2.94 -1.14
CA TYR A 125 -2.47 -4.36 -1.07
C TYR A 125 -3.96 -4.65 -1.00
N PHE A 126 -4.38 -5.69 -1.74
CA PHE A 126 -5.72 -6.25 -1.63
C PHE A 126 -5.67 -7.60 -0.92
N LYS A 127 -5.71 -7.58 0.42
CA LYS A 127 -5.57 -8.75 1.29
C LYS A 127 -6.72 -8.79 2.31
N PRO A 128 -7.97 -9.02 1.85
CA PRO A 128 -9.16 -8.84 2.68
C PRO A 128 -9.13 -9.67 3.96
N TRP A 129 -8.72 -10.95 3.89
CA TRP A 129 -8.59 -11.82 5.06
C TRP A 129 -7.68 -11.25 6.15
N GLN A 130 -6.49 -10.75 5.78
CA GLN A 130 -5.56 -10.16 6.74
C GLN A 130 -6.04 -8.80 7.25
N VAL A 131 -6.63 -7.97 6.37
CA VAL A 131 -7.19 -6.66 6.77
C VAL A 131 -8.33 -6.83 7.77
N PHE A 132 -9.18 -7.86 7.61
CA PHE A 132 -10.26 -8.15 8.55
C PHE A 132 -9.82 -8.97 9.78
N ASP A 133 -8.56 -9.40 9.84
CA ASP A 133 -8.02 -10.30 10.87
C ASP A 133 -8.82 -11.61 10.96
N LEU A 134 -8.99 -12.27 9.81
CA LEU A 134 -9.78 -13.49 9.66
C LEU A 134 -8.98 -14.59 8.96
N ASP A 135 -9.20 -15.84 9.39
CA ASP A 135 -8.67 -17.01 8.71
C ASP A 135 -9.64 -17.46 7.60
N PRO A 136 -9.22 -17.51 6.32
CA PRO A 136 -10.06 -17.96 5.21
C PRO A 136 -10.63 -19.38 5.36
N LYS A 137 -10.03 -20.24 6.21
CA LYS A 137 -10.45 -21.63 6.39
C LYS A 137 -11.52 -21.79 7.46
N THR A 138 -11.62 -20.87 8.42
CA THR A 138 -12.49 -21.03 9.59
C THR A 138 -13.48 -19.89 9.77
N ALA A 139 -13.25 -18.73 9.15
CA ALA A 139 -14.11 -17.57 9.30
C ALA A 139 -15.51 -17.81 8.72
N THR A 140 -16.53 -17.44 9.48
CA THR A 140 -17.93 -17.52 9.04
C THR A 140 -18.40 -16.24 8.37
N LYS A 141 -19.56 -16.27 7.70
CA LYS A 141 -20.23 -15.07 7.17
C LYS A 141 -20.50 -14.03 8.28
N GLN A 142 -20.76 -14.48 9.51
CA GLN A 142 -21.00 -13.58 10.63
C GLN A 142 -19.71 -12.92 11.10
N ASP A 143 -18.58 -13.63 11.10
CA ASP A 143 -17.27 -13.07 11.47
C ASP A 143 -16.86 -11.97 10.50
N ILE A 144 -17.08 -12.18 9.20
CA ILE A 144 -16.81 -11.18 8.16
C ILE A 144 -17.68 -9.93 8.36
N LYS A 145 -18.98 -10.11 8.61
CA LYS A 145 -19.89 -8.98 8.91
C LYS A 145 -19.47 -8.22 10.16
N ASN A 146 -19.09 -8.95 11.21
CA ASN A 146 -18.64 -8.35 12.46
C ASN A 146 -17.33 -7.58 12.28
N ALA A 147 -16.37 -8.14 11.55
CA ALA A 147 -15.10 -7.48 11.24
C ALA A 147 -15.30 -6.22 10.40
N TYR A 148 -16.12 -6.31 9.35
CA TYR A 148 -16.51 -5.16 8.55
C TYR A 148 -17.19 -4.08 9.39
N TYR A 149 -18.17 -4.45 10.23
CA TYR A 149 -18.87 -3.49 11.10
C TYR A 149 -17.89 -2.74 12.02
N ARG A 150 -16.93 -3.44 12.65
CA ARG A 150 -15.92 -2.82 13.51
C ARG A 150 -15.08 -1.80 12.74
N LEU A 151 -14.53 -2.18 11.59
CA LEU A 151 -13.70 -1.29 10.78
C LEU A 151 -14.51 -0.13 10.20
N SER A 152 -15.73 -0.38 9.73
CA SER A 152 -16.65 0.64 9.25
C SER A 152 -16.94 1.68 10.33
N LYS A 153 -17.19 1.28 11.58
CA LYS A 153 -17.42 2.23 12.69
C LYS A 153 -16.21 3.16 12.93
N ILE A 154 -15.00 2.66 12.74
CA ILE A 154 -13.77 3.43 12.89
C ILE A 154 -13.60 4.39 11.71
N TYR A 155 -13.66 3.89 10.48
CA TYR A 155 -13.28 4.65 9.29
C TYR A 155 -14.45 5.32 8.55
N HIS A 156 -15.70 5.19 9.01
CA HIS A 156 -16.85 5.81 8.35
C HIS A 156 -16.61 7.32 8.15
N PRO A 157 -16.89 7.89 6.96
CA PRO A 157 -16.70 9.32 6.70
C PRO A 157 -17.38 10.25 7.70
N ASP A 158 -18.49 9.81 8.30
CA ASP A 158 -19.24 10.60 9.30
C ASP A 158 -18.63 10.56 10.71
N ASN A 159 -17.61 9.72 10.95
CA ASN A 159 -16.89 9.72 12.22
C ASN A 159 -15.93 10.92 12.26
N PRO A 160 -16.12 11.90 13.16
CA PRO A 160 -15.35 13.15 13.15
C PRO A 160 -13.90 12.97 13.62
N GLU A 161 -13.57 11.89 14.32
CA GLU A 161 -12.24 11.67 14.89
C GLU A 161 -11.37 10.79 13.99
N THR A 162 -11.94 9.69 13.49
CA THR A 162 -11.19 8.64 12.76
C THR A 162 -11.73 8.35 11.37
N GLY A 163 -12.75 9.09 10.92
CA GLY A 163 -13.38 8.90 9.62
C GLY A 163 -12.42 9.18 8.47
N ASP A 164 -12.34 8.23 7.54
CA ASP A 164 -11.56 8.38 6.32
C ASP A 164 -12.27 7.67 5.16
N ARG A 165 -12.77 8.48 4.22
CA ARG A 165 -13.51 7.99 3.07
C ARG A 165 -12.69 7.06 2.18
N MET A 166 -11.41 7.35 1.97
CA MET A 166 -10.58 6.54 1.08
C MET A 166 -10.30 5.17 1.69
N ILE A 167 -10.03 5.11 2.99
CA ILE A 167 -9.85 3.85 3.73
C ILE A 167 -11.16 3.08 3.77
N PHE A 168 -12.28 3.75 4.06
CA PHE A 168 -13.60 3.14 4.09
C PHE A 168 -13.98 2.50 2.76
N GLU A 169 -13.78 3.20 1.63
CA GLU A 169 -14.04 2.67 0.29
C GLU A 169 -13.19 1.41 -0.01
N ARG A 170 -11.94 1.35 0.48
CA ARG A 170 -11.10 0.16 0.36
C ARG A 170 -11.63 -1.01 1.18
N ILE A 171 -12.02 -0.77 2.43
CA ILE A 171 -12.61 -1.78 3.32
C ILE A 171 -13.92 -2.32 2.71
N ASP A 172 -14.77 -1.45 2.19
CA ASP A 172 -16.04 -1.83 1.57
C ASP A 172 -15.84 -2.73 0.34
N LEU A 173 -14.86 -2.40 -0.51
CA LEU A 173 -14.52 -3.22 -1.66
C LEU A 173 -13.98 -4.60 -1.25
N MET A 174 -13.15 -4.66 -0.19
CA MET A 174 -12.64 -5.90 0.39
C MET A 174 -13.75 -6.76 1.02
N TYR A 175 -14.69 -6.14 1.73
CA TYR A 175 -15.84 -6.84 2.31
C TYR A 175 -16.71 -7.46 1.20
N LYS A 176 -17.00 -6.68 0.16
CA LYS A 176 -17.74 -7.15 -1.01
C LYS A 176 -17.07 -8.38 -1.62
N SER A 177 -15.76 -8.36 -1.84
CA SER A 177 -15.07 -9.53 -2.42
C SER A 177 -15.21 -10.79 -1.58
N LEU A 178 -15.13 -10.69 -0.25
CA LEU A 178 -15.33 -11.86 0.62
C LEU A 178 -16.79 -12.33 0.65
N SER A 179 -17.75 -11.40 0.58
CA SER A 179 -19.17 -11.73 0.64
C SER A 179 -19.69 -12.44 -0.63
N PHE A 180 -18.99 -12.30 -1.76
CA PHE A 180 -19.29 -13.02 -2.99
C PHE A 180 -18.62 -14.40 -3.05
N GLU A 181 -17.57 -14.64 -2.26
CA GLU A 181 -16.81 -15.91 -2.26
C GLU A 181 -17.43 -17.01 -1.37
N ILE A 182 -18.49 -16.71 -0.60
CA ILE A 182 -19.17 -17.61 0.35
C ILE A 182 -20.68 -17.61 0.13
#